data_AF-A0A7V9VIJ3-F1
#
_entry.id   AF-A0A7V9VIJ3-F1
#
_cell.length_a   1.000
_cell.length_b   1.000
_cell.length_c   1.000
_cell.angle_alpha   90.00
_cell.angle_beta   90.00
_cell.angle_gamma   90.00
#
_symmetry.space_group_name_H-M   'P 1'
#
loop_
_entity.id
_entity.type
_entity.pdbx_description
1 polymer ?
#
loop_
_entity_poly.entity_id
_entity_poly.type
_entity_poly.pdbx_seq_one_letter_code
_entity_poly.pdbx_strand_id
1 'polypeptide(L)'
;MDAMRSETLPAPGTMGPTPPLVGRTVERVLLREHLAAADTDHGRFVMIGGEAGIGKTTITRDLIAPAHASGYAVLTGHCYDLMAAAPYSLWLDFAARYRQATVAEDAHPIPSALSSHTLQGFTSQAEL
;
A
#
# COMPACT_ATOMS: atom_id res chain seq x y z
N MET A 1 32.29 11.05 21.58
CA MET A 1 32.37 9.66 21.11
C MET A 1 31.20 8.92 21.72
N ASP A 2 30.05 8.94 21.05
CA ASP A 2 29.08 7.85 21.15
C ASP A 2 28.25 7.85 19.86
N ALA A 3 28.29 6.73 19.16
CA ALA A 3 27.79 6.60 17.81
C ALA A 3 26.27 6.41 17.84
N MET A 4 25.56 7.23 17.06
CA MET A 4 24.16 7.01 16.65
C MET A 4 24.03 5.61 16.05
N ARG A 5 23.62 4.64 16.87
CA ARG A 5 23.31 3.28 16.44
C ARG A 5 22.26 3.35 15.35
N SER A 6 22.69 3.03 14.14
CA SER A 6 21.87 2.78 12.96
C SER A 6 20.90 1.64 13.27
N GLU A 7 19.67 1.97 13.64
CA GLU A 7 18.58 1.00 13.63
C GLU A 7 18.15 0.81 12.17
N THR A 8 18.71 -0.23 11.56
CA THR A 8 18.31 -0.70 10.23
C THR A 8 16.81 -1.02 10.28
N LEU A 9 16.01 -0.22 9.58
CA LEU A 9 14.58 -0.49 9.37
C LEU A 9 14.45 -1.93 8.82
N PRO A 10 13.56 -2.78 9.37
CA PRO A 10 13.35 -4.12 8.83
C PRO A 10 13.01 -4.02 7.33
N ALA A 11 13.63 -4.87 6.52
CA ALA A 11 13.30 -4.99 5.10
C ALA A 11 11.77 -5.11 4.92
N PRO A 12 11.16 -4.48 3.90
CA PRO A 12 9.71 -4.46 3.72
C PRO A 12 9.16 -5.89 3.81
N GLY A 13 8.34 -6.09 4.83
CA GLY A 13 8.03 -7.39 5.38
C GLY A 13 7.36 -8.30 4.36
N THR A 14 8.02 -9.41 4.04
CA THR A 14 7.34 -10.59 3.50
C THR A 14 6.31 -11.03 4.52
N MET A 15 5.05 -10.67 4.29
CA MET A 15 3.95 -11.05 5.17
C MET A 15 3.76 -12.56 5.10
N GLY A 16 3.91 -13.24 6.24
CA GLY A 16 3.72 -14.69 6.35
C GLY A 16 2.30 -15.14 5.95
N PRO A 17 2.09 -16.46 5.82
CA PRO A 17 0.82 -17.02 5.39
C PRO A 17 -0.32 -16.54 6.30
N THR A 18 -1.38 -16.00 5.69
CA THR A 18 -2.56 -15.50 6.40
C THR A 18 -3.53 -16.66 6.61
N PRO A 19 -3.99 -16.92 7.85
CA PRO A 19 -5.03 -17.92 8.08
C PRO A 19 -6.32 -17.57 7.31
N PRO A 20 -7.13 -18.56 6.90
CA PRO A 20 -8.32 -18.30 6.10
C PRO A 20 -9.30 -17.39 6.84
N LEU A 21 -9.77 -16.35 6.16
CA LEU A 21 -10.76 -15.42 6.71
C LEU A 21 -12.14 -16.11 6.79
N VAL A 22 -12.67 -16.25 8.00
CA VAL A 22 -14.01 -16.79 8.27
C VAL A 22 -15.01 -15.64 8.40
N GLY A 23 -16.18 -15.79 7.77
CA GLY A 23 -17.23 -14.76 7.76
C GLY A 23 -16.92 -13.58 6.85
N ARG A 24 -17.55 -12.42 7.12
CA ARG A 24 -17.39 -11.16 6.35
C ARG A 24 -17.77 -11.28 4.87
N THR A 25 -18.74 -12.12 4.55
CA THR A 25 -19.11 -12.43 3.15
C THR A 25 -19.50 -11.17 2.38
N VAL A 26 -20.26 -10.27 2.99
CA VAL A 26 -20.71 -9.03 2.34
C VAL A 26 -19.53 -8.13 2.02
N GLU A 27 -18.65 -7.87 2.99
CA GLU A 27 -17.49 -7.01 2.81
C GLU A 27 -16.50 -7.60 1.79
N ARG A 28 -16.34 -8.93 1.78
CA ARG A 28 -15.50 -9.63 0.81
C ARG A 28 -16.05 -9.53 -0.62
N VAL A 29 -17.37 -9.63 -0.79
CA VAL A 29 -18.01 -9.45 -2.09
C VAL A 29 -17.78 -8.02 -2.58
N LEU A 30 -18.06 -7.01 -1.75
CA LEU A 30 -17.86 -5.60 -2.10
C LEU A 30 -16.40 -5.30 -2.49
N LEU A 31 -15.43 -5.81 -1.74
CA LEU A 31 -14.01 -5.60 -2.06
C LEU A 31 -13.60 -6.28 -3.38
N ARG A 32 -14.15 -7.46 -3.68
CA ARG A 32 -13.89 -8.14 -4.95
C ARG A 32 -14.55 -7.43 -6.14
N GLU A 33 -15.75 -6.89 -5.95
CA GLU A 33 -16.42 -6.08 -6.98
C GLU A 33 -15.62 -4.81 -7.29
N HIS A 34 -15.12 -4.12 -6.26
CA HIS A 34 -14.25 -2.96 -6.46
C HIS A 34 -12.92 -3.31 -7.13
N LEU A 35 -12.34 -4.46 -6.80
CA LEU A 35 -11.13 -4.96 -7.45
C LEU A 35 -11.40 -5.24 -8.94
N ALA A 36 -12.45 -5.98 -9.27
CA ALA A 36 -12.81 -6.27 -10.66
C ALA A 36 -13.15 -5.00 -11.47
N ALA A 37 -13.72 -3.98 -10.82
CA ALA A 37 -14.01 -2.70 -11.45
C ALA A 37 -12.76 -1.80 -11.61
N ALA A 38 -11.59 -2.21 -11.11
CA ALA A 38 -10.34 -1.47 -11.29
C ALA A 38 -9.74 -1.63 -12.70
N ASP A 39 -10.20 -2.60 -13.49
CA ASP A 39 -9.84 -2.76 -14.91
C ASP A 39 -10.48 -1.73 -15.84
N THR A 40 -11.29 -0.82 -15.30
CA THR A 40 -11.87 0.30 -16.05
C THR A 40 -10.94 1.51 -16.04
N ASP A 41 -11.10 2.47 -16.96
CA ASP A 41 -10.26 3.68 -17.08
C ASP A 41 -10.24 4.62 -15.83
N HIS A 42 -10.87 4.22 -14.73
CA HIS A 42 -10.95 5.00 -13.49
C HIS A 42 -10.42 4.19 -12.31
N GLY A 43 -9.43 4.76 -11.61
CA GLY A 43 -8.94 4.22 -10.34
C GLY A 43 -10.04 4.15 -9.28
N ARG A 44 -9.88 3.23 -8.32
CA ARG A 44 -10.82 3.02 -7.21
C ARG A 44 -10.13 3.28 -5.87
N PHE A 45 -10.86 3.86 -4.93
CA PHE A 45 -10.42 4.06 -3.56
C PHE A 45 -11.45 3.47 -2.60
N VAL A 46 -10.99 2.62 -1.67
CA VAL A 46 -11.83 2.01 -0.64
C VAL A 46 -11.20 2.26 0.72
N MET A 47 -11.99 2.81 1.64
CA MET A 47 -11.59 3.03 3.04
C MET A 47 -12.27 2.00 3.93
N ILE A 48 -11.48 1.25 4.71
CA ILE A 48 -11.99 0.24 5.64
C ILE A 48 -11.91 0.80 7.06
N GLY A 49 -13.07 1.25 7.58
CA GLY A 49 -13.25 1.68 8.97
C GLY A 49 -13.76 0.56 9.88
N GLY A 50 -13.60 0.73 11.19
CA GLY A 50 -14.15 -0.19 12.19
C GLY A 50 -13.33 -0.26 13.47
N GLU A 51 -13.86 -0.97 14.46
CA GLU A 51 -13.27 -1.08 15.80
C GLU A 51 -11.86 -1.70 15.80
N ALA A 52 -11.08 -1.41 16.83
CA ALA A 52 -9.78 -2.05 17.03
C ALA A 52 -9.96 -3.57 17.13
N GLY A 53 -9.12 -4.35 16.46
CA GLY A 53 -9.20 -5.82 16.49
C GLY A 53 -10.31 -6.45 15.64
N ILE A 54 -11.21 -5.68 15.00
CA ILE A 54 -12.35 -6.22 14.22
C ILE A 54 -11.96 -7.00 12.95
N GLY A 55 -10.66 -7.05 12.62
CA GLY A 55 -10.14 -7.79 11.47
C GLY A 55 -9.92 -6.97 10.19
N LYS A 56 -9.83 -5.63 10.28
CA LYS A 56 -9.57 -4.74 9.10
C LYS A 56 -8.35 -5.18 8.30
N THR A 57 -7.22 -5.39 8.96
CA THR A 57 -5.99 -5.85 8.31
C THR A 57 -6.17 -7.25 7.71
N THR A 58 -6.91 -8.14 8.39
CA THR A 58 -7.18 -9.50 7.89
C THR A 58 -8.00 -9.48 6.61
N ILE A 59 -9.04 -8.65 6.53
CA ILE A 59 -9.87 -8.56 5.31
C ILE A 59 -9.15 -7.89 4.14
N THR A 60 -8.33 -6.85 4.39
CA THR A 60 -7.48 -6.28 3.33
C THR A 60 -6.47 -7.31 2.81
N ARG A 61 -5.93 -8.15 3.69
CA ARG A 61 -4.99 -9.22 3.32
C ARG A 61 -5.66 -10.34 2.51
N ASP A 62 -6.90 -10.69 2.81
CA ASP A 62 -7.68 -11.67 2.03
C ASP A 62 -7.83 -11.28 0.55
N LEU A 63 -7.72 -9.98 0.23
CA LEU A 63 -7.80 -9.46 -1.14
C LEU A 63 -6.51 -9.62 -1.95
N ILE A 64 -5.36 -9.83 -1.29
CA ILE A 64 -4.04 -9.89 -1.95
C ILE A 64 -3.95 -11.08 -2.92
N ALA A 65 -4.34 -12.27 -2.47
CA ALA A 65 -4.26 -13.47 -3.30
C ALA A 65 -5.19 -13.40 -4.53
N PRO A 66 -6.48 -12.98 -4.40
CA PRO A 66 -7.34 -12.70 -5.56
C PRO A 66 -6.78 -11.65 -6.52
N ALA A 67 -6.16 -10.58 -5.99
CA ALA A 67 -5.57 -9.53 -6.83
C ALA A 67 -4.40 -10.08 -7.67
N HIS A 68 -3.48 -10.82 -7.05
CA HIS A 68 -2.41 -11.49 -7.79
C HIS A 68 -2.93 -12.50 -8.81
N ALA A 69 -3.95 -13.29 -8.46
CA ALA A 69 -4.58 -14.24 -9.38
C ALA A 69 -5.23 -13.55 -10.59
N SER A 70 -5.61 -12.28 -10.45
CA SER A 70 -6.17 -11.45 -11.53
C SER A 70 -5.10 -10.66 -12.30
N GLY A 71 -3.81 -10.88 -12.01
CA GLY A 71 -2.69 -10.23 -12.69
C GLY A 71 -2.28 -8.87 -12.13
N TYR A 72 -2.88 -8.40 -11.03
CA TYR A 72 -2.49 -7.13 -10.43
C TYR A 72 -1.16 -7.22 -9.69
N ALA A 73 -0.35 -6.17 -9.84
CA ALA A 73 0.73 -5.89 -8.90
C ALA A 73 0.14 -5.34 -7.60
N VAL A 74 0.55 -5.90 -6.46
CA VAL A 74 0.07 -5.49 -5.14
C VAL A 74 1.22 -4.89 -4.34
N LEU A 75 1.02 -3.65 -3.88
CA LEU A 75 1.94 -2.96 -2.99
C LEU A 75 1.28 -2.79 -1.62
N THR A 76 1.96 -3.23 -0.57
CA THR A 76 1.51 -3.09 0.81
C THR A 76 2.49 -2.25 1.60
N GLY A 77 1.96 -1.45 2.52
CA GLY A 77 2.76 -0.66 3.43
C GLY A 77 1.94 -0.23 4.64
N HIS A 78 2.63 0.38 5.60
CA HIS A 78 2.07 0.75 6.89
C HIS A 78 2.21 2.24 7.09
N CYS A 79 1.10 2.91 7.43
CA CYS A 79 1.13 4.27 7.95
C CYS A 79 1.48 4.18 9.44
N TYR A 80 2.73 4.47 9.78
CA TYR A 80 3.14 4.68 11.16
C TYR A 80 2.76 6.09 11.60
N ASP A 81 2.72 6.31 12.92
CA ASP A 81 2.45 7.62 13.49
C ASP A 81 3.43 8.68 12.94
N LEU A 82 2.89 9.86 12.64
CA LEU A 82 3.53 10.98 11.91
C LEU A 82 4.85 11.44 12.53
N MET A 83 5.06 11.18 13.83
CA MET A 83 6.30 11.54 14.51
C MET A 83 7.52 10.73 14.07
N ALA A 84 7.32 9.59 13.38
CA ALA A 84 8.40 8.67 13.04
C ALA A 84 8.77 8.64 11.54
N ALA A 85 7.95 9.22 10.66
CA ALA A 85 8.12 9.07 9.21
C ALA A 85 8.04 10.42 8.49
N ALA A 86 8.96 10.63 7.54
CA ALA A 86 8.93 11.80 6.67
C ALA A 86 7.57 11.89 5.92
N PRO A 87 7.04 13.11 5.68
CA PRO A 87 5.81 13.30 4.92
C PRO A 87 5.83 12.53 3.59
N TYR A 88 4.71 11.89 3.26
CA TYR A 88 4.52 11.14 2.02
C TYR A 88 5.56 10.02 1.74
N SER A 89 6.41 9.65 2.71
CA SER A 89 7.42 8.58 2.56
C SER A 89 6.83 7.25 2.09
N LEU A 90 5.62 6.90 2.54
CA LEU A 90 4.91 5.71 2.08
C LEU A 90 4.65 5.73 0.58
N TRP A 91 4.27 6.89 0.03
CA TRP A 91 4.01 7.04 -1.39
C TRP A 91 5.29 6.97 -2.22
N LEU A 92 6.39 7.53 -1.71
CA LEU A 92 7.71 7.41 -2.33
C LEU A 92 8.22 5.96 -2.33
N ASP A 93 8.02 5.21 -1.24
CA ASP A 93 8.31 3.77 -1.16
C ASP A 93 7.52 3.00 -2.21
N PHE A 94 6.22 3.25 -2.32
CA PHE A 94 5.37 2.61 -3.32
C PHE A 94 5.80 2.93 -4.75
N ALA A 95 6.16 4.18 -5.05
CA ALA A 95 6.66 4.55 -6.38
C ALA A 95 7.98 3.84 -6.73
N ALA A 96 8.91 3.73 -5.76
CA ALA A 96 10.16 3.00 -5.96
C ALA A 96 9.91 1.50 -6.19
N ARG A 97 9.05 0.88 -5.38
CA ARG A 97 8.71 -0.54 -5.49
C ARG A 97 7.90 -0.88 -6.73
N TYR A 98 7.01 0.03 -7.16
CA TYR A 98 6.29 -0.12 -8.42
C TYR A 98 7.27 -0.25 -9.59
N ARG A 99 8.23 0.68 -9.72
CA ARG A 99 9.25 0.64 -10.78
C ARG A 99 10.10 -0.63 -10.77
N GLN A 100 10.35 -1.21 -9.60
CA GLN A 100 11.11 -2.45 -9.50
C GLN A 100 10.27 -3.67 -9.88
N ALA A 101 8.97 -3.63 -9.59
CA ALA A 101 8.03 -4.72 -9.87
C ALA A 101 7.53 -4.70 -11.33
N THR A 102 7.48 -3.53 -11.98
CA THR A 102 7.02 -3.37 -13.36
C THR A 102 8.20 -3.24 -14.31
N VAL A 103 8.53 -4.34 -14.99
CA VAL A 103 9.56 -4.39 -16.06
C VAL A 103 8.93 -4.28 -17.46
N ALA A 104 7.60 -4.10 -17.55
CA ALA A 104 6.84 -4.13 -18.78
C ALA A 104 6.81 -2.76 -19.49
N GLU A 105 6.87 -2.75 -20.82
CA GLU A 105 6.75 -1.54 -21.65
C GLU A 105 5.41 -0.81 -21.47
N ASP A 106 4.36 -1.53 -21.03
CA ASP A 106 3.01 -1.00 -20.83
C ASP A 106 2.73 -0.56 -19.37
N ALA A 107 3.76 -0.42 -18.54
CA ALA A 107 3.56 0.03 -17.16
C ALA A 107 2.93 1.43 -17.13
N HIS A 108 1.85 1.59 -16.36
CA HIS A 108 1.21 2.90 -16.20
C HIS A 108 2.22 3.90 -15.61
N PRO A 109 2.32 5.11 -16.19
CA PRO A 109 3.26 6.10 -15.71
C PRO A 109 2.90 6.50 -14.27
N ILE A 110 3.90 6.48 -13.40
CA ILE A 110 3.76 7.01 -12.05
C ILE A 110 3.47 8.53 -12.17
N PRO A 111 2.50 9.08 -11.42
CA PRO A 111 2.27 10.52 -11.35
C PRO A 111 3.57 11.30 -11.11
N SER A 112 3.75 12.41 -11.83
CA SER A 112 4.99 13.20 -11.77
C SER A 112 5.35 13.68 -10.36
N ALA A 113 4.35 13.91 -9.49
CA ALA A 113 4.55 14.24 -8.08
C ALA A 113 5.33 13.15 -7.32
N LEU A 114 5.14 11.89 -7.68
CA LEU A 114 5.79 10.73 -7.05
C LEU A 114 7.10 10.34 -7.75
N SER A 115 7.30 10.76 -9.00
CA SER A 115 8.54 10.52 -9.74
C SER A 115 9.59 11.61 -9.53
N SER A 116 9.16 12.82 -9.18
CA SER A 116 10.03 13.98 -8.92
C SER A 116 10.42 14.07 -7.44
N HIS A 117 11.51 14.79 -7.15
CA HIS A 117 11.89 15.14 -5.77
C HIS A 117 10.91 16.14 -5.11
N THR A 118 9.80 16.49 -5.77
CA THR A 118 8.82 17.48 -5.29
C THR A 118 8.26 17.09 -3.93
N LEU A 119 7.92 15.81 -3.72
CA LEU A 119 7.38 15.38 -2.43
C LEU A 119 8.42 15.33 -1.31
N GLN A 120 9.72 15.31 -1.63
CA GLN A 120 10.80 15.32 -0.65
C GLN A 120 11.02 16.70 -0.05
N GLY A 121 10.49 17.76 -0.67
CA GLY A 121 10.57 19.12 -0.18
C GLY A 121 9.55 19.47 0.91
N PHE A 122 8.52 18.62 1.12
CA PHE A 122 7.50 18.88 2.12
C PHE A 122 7.94 18.46 3.51
N THR A 123 7.72 19.35 4.48
CA THR A 123 8.02 19.10 5.89
C THR A 123 6.78 18.71 6.70
N SER A 124 5.60 18.83 6.09
CA SER A 124 4.32 18.46 6.67
C SER A 124 3.38 17.83 5.62
N GLN A 125 2.48 16.96 6.07
CA GLN A 125 1.42 16.39 5.20
C GLN A 125 0.28 17.38 4.89
N ALA A 126 0.26 18.55 5.55
CA ALA A 126 -0.75 19.59 5.35
C ALA A 126 -0.35 20.66 4.32
N GLU A 127 0.82 20.52 3.69
CA GLU A 127 1.41 21.52 2.78
C GLU A 127 0.97 21.37 1.30
N LEU A 128 0.02 20.48 1.00
CA LEU A 128 -0.53 20.24 -0.35
C LEU A 128 -1.82 21.00 -0.64
#